data_AF-A0A932XDS4-F1
#
_entry.id   AF-A0A932XDS4-F1
#
_cell.length_a   1.000
_cell.length_b   1.000
_cell.length_c   1.000
_cell.angle_alpha   90.00
_cell.angle_beta   90.00
_cell.angle_gamma   90.00
#
_symmetry.space_group_name_H-M   'P 1'
#
loop_
_entity.id
_entity.type
_entity.pdbx_description
1 polymer ?
#
loop_
_entity_poly.entity_id
_entity_poly.type
_entity_poly.pdbx_seq_one_letter_code
_entity_poly.pdbx_strand_id
1 'polypeptide(L)'
;METISQPARRRRQRAPFDADCLEEIASELRVPLCEEPYQVRGSKVYRLQVPSAELGIEVKIVLWPSLARVDVYAGSVSIVFKDVSNVEILPGIEVLFHRAGGGHLFVTAAGGVATVSGRTAVEGKPASA
;
A
#
# COMPACT_ATOMS: atom_id res chain seq x y z
N MET A 1 -15.18 -29.33 -23.09
CA MET A 1 -13.82 -29.06 -22.58
C MET A 1 -13.67 -27.57 -22.51
N GLU A 2 -13.99 -26.97 -21.36
CA GLU A 2 -13.77 -25.54 -21.16
C GLU A 2 -12.28 -25.31 -20.96
N THR A 3 -11.67 -24.66 -21.93
CA THR A 3 -10.30 -24.15 -21.82
C THR A 3 -10.31 -23.07 -20.76
N ILE A 4 -9.93 -23.42 -19.54
CA ILE A 4 -9.63 -22.45 -18.48
C ILE A 4 -8.41 -21.67 -18.97
N SER A 5 -8.66 -20.54 -19.61
CA SER A 5 -7.62 -19.61 -20.02
C SER A 5 -7.00 -19.04 -18.75
N GLN A 6 -5.81 -19.51 -18.41
CA GLN A 6 -5.01 -18.97 -17.32
C GLN A 6 -4.72 -17.50 -17.66
N PRO A 7 -5.16 -16.52 -16.85
CA PRO A 7 -4.84 -15.13 -17.14
C PRO A 7 -3.33 -14.98 -17.18
N ALA A 8 -2.82 -14.30 -18.22
CA ALA A 8 -1.41 -14.05 -18.41
C ALA A 8 -0.78 -13.61 -17.09
N ARG A 9 0.29 -14.30 -16.65
CA ARG A 9 1.00 -14.00 -15.40
C ARG A 9 1.38 -12.52 -15.40
N ARG A 10 0.59 -11.69 -14.71
CA ARG A 10 0.93 -10.28 -14.50
C ARG A 10 2.24 -10.27 -13.72
N ARG A 11 3.24 -9.61 -14.28
CA ARG A 11 4.58 -9.54 -13.71
C ARG A 11 4.50 -8.68 -12.45
N ARG A 12 5.12 -9.13 -11.36
CA ARG A 12 5.38 -8.31 -10.17
C ARG A 12 5.91 -6.94 -10.61
N GLN A 13 5.21 -5.89 -10.24
CA GLN A 13 5.51 -4.52 -10.66
C GLN A 13 5.87 -3.70 -9.43
N ARG A 14 7.05 -3.07 -9.47
CA ARG A 14 7.51 -2.13 -8.46
C ARG A 14 7.56 -0.75 -9.09
N ALA A 15 6.94 0.22 -8.44
CA ALA A 15 6.83 1.59 -8.91
C ALA A 15 7.08 2.57 -7.75
N PRO A 16 7.55 3.80 -8.03
CA PRO A 16 7.53 4.86 -7.03
C PRO A 16 6.11 5.05 -6.46
N PHE A 17 6.02 5.47 -5.20
CA PHE A 17 4.72 5.82 -4.60
C PHE A 17 4.38 7.28 -4.95
N ASP A 18 3.72 7.46 -6.09
CA ASP A 18 3.26 8.75 -6.62
C ASP A 18 1.80 8.65 -7.10
N ALA A 19 1.32 9.68 -7.80
CA ALA A 19 -0.06 9.71 -8.29
C ALA A 19 -0.31 8.70 -9.42
N ASP A 20 0.71 8.33 -10.19
CA ASP A 20 0.56 7.50 -11.39
C ASP A 20 0.33 6.03 -11.02
N CYS A 21 0.86 5.57 -9.87
CA CYS A 21 0.70 4.18 -9.43
C CYS A 21 -0.65 3.89 -8.73
N LEU A 22 -1.46 4.90 -8.41
CA LEU A 22 -2.63 4.72 -7.52
C LEU A 22 -3.76 3.90 -8.16
N GLU A 23 -3.99 4.07 -9.46
CA GLU A 23 -5.00 3.30 -10.19
C GLU A 23 -4.64 1.81 -10.25
N GLU A 24 -3.35 1.49 -10.33
CA GLU A 24 -2.87 0.10 -10.30
C GLU A 24 -3.12 -0.54 -8.93
N ILE A 25 -2.88 0.20 -7.84
CA ILE A 25 -3.19 -0.23 -6.47
C ILE A 25 -4.69 -0.51 -6.33
N ALA A 26 -5.54 0.43 -6.79
CA ALA A 26 -6.99 0.29 -6.73
C ALA A 26 -7.48 -0.90 -7.55
N SER A 27 -6.92 -1.09 -8.75
CA SER A 27 -7.18 -2.25 -9.62
C SER A 27 -6.83 -3.57 -8.94
N GLU A 28 -5.66 -3.65 -8.30
CA GLU A 28 -5.20 -4.84 -7.59
C GLU A 28 -6.12 -5.17 -6.40
N LEU A 29 -6.48 -4.15 -5.62
CA LEU A 29 -7.37 -4.30 -4.47
C LEU A 29 -8.84 -4.43 -4.87
N ARG A 30 -9.16 -4.32 -6.17
CA ARG A 30 -10.50 -4.47 -6.77
C ARG A 30 -11.54 -3.52 -6.18
N VAL A 31 -11.11 -2.31 -5.88
CA VAL A 31 -11.94 -1.27 -5.25
C VAL A 31 -11.73 0.05 -5.98
N PRO A 32 -12.74 0.93 -6.00
CA PRO A 32 -12.59 2.23 -6.65
C PRO A 32 -11.59 3.11 -5.90
N LEU A 33 -10.77 3.85 -6.66
CA LEU A 33 -10.00 4.98 -6.15
C LEU A 33 -10.92 6.20 -6.03
N CYS A 34 -11.08 6.72 -4.82
CA CYS A 34 -11.88 7.93 -4.59
C CYS A 34 -10.98 9.08 -4.12
N GLU A 35 -11.21 10.29 -4.64
CA GLU A 35 -10.59 11.49 -4.07
C GLU A 35 -11.28 11.87 -2.75
N GLU A 36 -10.49 12.23 -1.75
CA GLU A 36 -10.99 12.81 -0.51
C GLU A 36 -11.30 14.30 -0.71
N PRO A 37 -12.27 14.87 0.04
CA PRO A 37 -12.68 16.27 -0.11
C PRO A 37 -11.64 17.27 0.40
N TYR A 38 -10.58 16.80 1.06
CA TYR A 38 -9.51 17.62 1.59
C TYR A 38 -8.19 17.37 0.85
N GLN A 39 -7.32 18.36 0.93
CA GLN A 39 -6.02 18.38 0.27
C GLN A 39 -4.93 18.77 1.28
N VAL A 40 -3.69 18.40 0.97
CA VAL A 40 -2.53 18.85 1.74
C VAL A 40 -1.61 19.68 0.84
N ARG A 41 -1.43 20.96 1.19
CA ARG A 41 -0.60 21.89 0.40
C ARG A 41 -0.97 21.93 -1.09
N GLY A 42 -2.27 21.83 -1.39
CA GLY A 42 -2.79 21.79 -2.77
C GLY A 42 -2.65 20.44 -3.49
N SER A 43 -2.08 19.42 -2.84
CA SER A 43 -2.02 18.05 -3.38
C SER A 43 -3.25 17.24 -2.97
N LYS A 44 -3.76 16.46 -3.92
CA LYS A 44 -4.89 15.54 -3.73
C LYS A 44 -4.55 14.42 -2.74
N VAL A 45 -5.59 13.92 -2.10
CA VAL A 45 -5.57 12.78 -1.19
C VAL A 45 -6.60 11.79 -1.67
N TYR A 46 -6.28 10.50 -1.60
CA TYR A 46 -7.13 9.45 -2.15
C TYR A 46 -7.50 8.43 -1.09
N ARG A 47 -8.63 7.77 -1.28
CA ARG A 47 -9.15 6.74 -0.39
C ARG A 47 -9.51 5.49 -1.18
N LEU A 48 -9.23 4.35 -0.56
CA LEU A 48 -9.75 3.03 -0.91
C LEU A 48 -10.56 2.49 0.27
N GLN A 49 -11.63 1.75 -0.03
CA GLN A 49 -12.43 1.00 0.94
C GLN A 49 -12.36 -0.48 0.55
N VAL A 50 -11.63 -1.28 1.34
CA VAL A 50 -11.44 -2.70 1.09
C VAL A 50 -12.29 -3.50 2.08
N PRO A 51 -13.28 -4.28 1.62
CA PRO A 51 -14.06 -5.12 2.52
C PRO A 51 -13.19 -6.23 3.11
N SER A 52 -13.34 -6.49 4.41
CA SER A 52 -12.71 -7.60 5.11
C SER A 52 -13.78 -8.53 5.66
N ALA A 53 -13.97 -9.69 5.00
CA ALA A 53 -14.94 -10.69 5.43
C ALA A 53 -14.57 -11.33 6.77
N GLU A 54 -13.26 -11.52 7.01
CA GLU A 54 -12.74 -12.08 8.27
C GLU A 54 -13.06 -11.19 9.48
N LEU A 55 -12.90 -9.89 9.30
CA LEU A 55 -13.13 -8.91 10.38
C LEU A 55 -14.57 -8.37 10.41
N GLY A 56 -15.37 -8.63 9.37
CA GLY A 56 -16.73 -8.12 9.24
C GLY A 56 -16.82 -6.59 9.13
N ILE A 57 -15.78 -5.94 8.59
CA ILE A 57 -15.68 -4.47 8.49
C ILE A 57 -15.17 -4.04 7.10
N GLU A 58 -15.23 -2.73 6.82
CA GLU A 58 -14.46 -2.12 5.74
C GLU A 58 -13.15 -1.52 6.27
N VAL A 59 -12.05 -1.92 5.65
CA VAL A 59 -10.74 -1.31 5.88
C VAL A 59 -10.63 -0.06 5.02
N LYS A 60 -10.51 1.10 5.67
CA LYS A 60 -10.27 2.38 5.00
C LYS A 60 -8.78 2.61 4.86
N ILE A 61 -8.33 2.85 3.63
CA ILE A 61 -6.93 3.17 3.33
C ILE A 61 -6.90 4.56 2.73
N VAL A 62 -6.08 5.45 3.27
CA VAL A 62 -5.91 6.81 2.77
C VAL A 62 -4.49 6.96 2.23
N LEU A 63 -4.38 7.32 0.96
CA LEU A 63 -3.13 7.43 0.22
C LEU A 63 -2.76 8.90 0.10
N TRP A 64 -1.56 9.23 0.58
CA TRP A 64 -0.99 10.58 0.58
C TRP A 64 0.32 10.61 -0.22
N PRO A 65 0.29 10.59 -1.56
CA PRO A 65 1.52 10.50 -2.37
C PRO A 65 2.48 11.66 -2.10
N SER A 66 1.95 12.89 -1.99
CA SER A 66 2.76 14.10 -1.73
C SER A 66 3.43 14.13 -0.35
N LEU A 67 3.00 13.26 0.56
CA LEU A 67 3.59 13.11 1.90
C LEU A 67 4.35 11.79 2.07
N ALA A 68 4.48 10.98 1.01
CA ALA A 68 5.04 9.63 1.10
C ALA A 68 4.41 8.81 2.24
N ARG A 69 3.07 8.84 2.36
CA ARG A 69 2.35 8.31 3.52
C ARG A 69 1.11 7.52 3.12
N VAL A 70 0.84 6.45 3.86
CA VAL A 70 -0.40 5.67 3.81
C VAL A 70 -0.97 5.55 5.21
N ASP A 71 -2.25 5.85 5.37
CA ASP A 71 -2.98 5.58 6.60
C ASP A 71 -3.94 4.41 6.40
N VAL A 72 -4.05 3.55 7.40
CA VAL A 72 -5.00 2.44 7.40
C VAL A 72 -5.84 2.46 8.66
N TYR A 73 -7.14 2.32 8.51
CA TYR A 73 -8.12 2.24 9.59
C TYR A 73 -8.90 0.94 9.44
N ALA A 74 -8.75 0.03 10.40
CA ALA A 74 -9.38 -1.27 10.42
C ALA A 74 -9.99 -1.51 11.82
N GLY A 75 -11.26 -1.20 11.98
CA GLY A 75 -11.95 -1.29 13.27
C GLY A 75 -11.32 -0.33 14.29
N SER A 76 -10.81 -0.86 15.40
CA SER A 76 -10.10 -0.10 16.43
C SER A 76 -8.61 0.12 16.13
N VAL A 77 -8.08 -0.47 15.05
CA VAL A 77 -6.66 -0.34 14.66
C VAL A 77 -6.51 0.82 13.70
N SER A 78 -5.54 1.69 13.97
CA SER A 78 -5.12 2.77 13.08
C SER A 78 -3.62 2.72 12.87
N ILE A 79 -3.18 2.67 11.62
CA ILE A 79 -1.77 2.63 11.23
C ILE A 79 -1.48 3.87 10.42
N VAL A 80 -0.43 4.60 10.78
CA VAL A 80 0.13 5.69 9.99
C VAL A 80 1.51 5.27 9.50
N PHE A 81 1.61 4.97 8.21
CA PHE A 81 2.83 4.45 7.59
C PHE A 81 3.49 5.53 6.73
N LYS A 82 4.59 6.10 7.24
CA LYS A 82 5.33 7.22 6.61
C LYS A 82 6.56 6.75 5.84
N ASP A 83 7.16 7.68 5.10
CA ASP A 83 8.38 7.53 4.29
C ASP A 83 8.27 6.40 3.25
N VAL A 84 7.08 6.26 2.68
CA VAL A 84 6.77 5.32 1.61
C VAL A 84 7.50 5.75 0.34
N SER A 85 8.40 4.91 -0.13
CA SER A 85 9.28 5.21 -1.26
C SER A 85 8.81 4.56 -2.55
N ASN A 86 8.27 3.35 -2.46
CA ASN A 86 7.77 2.60 -3.59
C ASN A 86 6.65 1.68 -3.14
N VAL A 87 5.83 1.34 -4.11
CA VAL A 87 4.81 0.32 -4.01
C VAL A 87 5.22 -0.87 -4.85
N GLU A 88 4.85 -2.05 -4.38
CA GLU A 88 4.97 -3.27 -5.12
C GLU A 88 3.63 -3.98 -5.18
N ILE A 89 3.22 -4.33 -6.39
CA ILE A 89 1.96 -5.00 -6.67
C ILE A 89 2.27 -6.47 -6.89
N LEU A 90 1.72 -7.33 -6.03
CA LEU A 90 1.76 -8.79 -6.17
C LEU A 90 0.42 -9.24 -6.78
N PRO A 91 0.39 -9.55 -8.09
CA PRO A 91 -0.88 -9.66 -8.79
C PRO A 91 -1.75 -10.81 -8.31
N GLY A 92 -3.00 -10.49 -8.01
CA GLY A 92 -4.01 -11.37 -7.43
C GLY A 92 -3.85 -11.63 -5.92
N ILE A 93 -2.91 -10.98 -5.24
CA ILE A 93 -2.56 -11.28 -3.85
C ILE A 93 -2.68 -10.02 -2.99
N GLU A 94 -1.75 -9.07 -3.14
CA GLU A 94 -1.61 -7.94 -2.22
C GLU A 94 -0.77 -6.80 -2.81
N VAL A 95 -0.86 -5.66 -2.14
CA VAL A 95 -0.05 -4.46 -2.38
C VAL A 95 0.88 -4.25 -1.19
N LEU A 96 2.17 -4.05 -1.47
CA LEU A 96 3.20 -3.79 -0.48
C LEU A 96 3.68 -2.34 -0.61
N PHE A 97 3.61 -1.60 0.49
CA PHE A 97 4.21 -0.28 0.59
C PHE A 97 5.56 -0.40 1.31
N HIS A 98 6.62 0.03 0.63
CA HIS A 98 7.98 -0.04 1.15
C HIS A 98 8.42 1.30 1.72
N ARG A 99 8.88 1.29 2.97
CA ARG A 99 9.50 2.46 3.59
C ARG A 99 10.97 2.57 3.20
N ALA A 100 11.45 3.79 2.92
CA ALA A 100 12.85 4.04 2.54
C ALA A 100 13.87 3.52 3.58
N GLY A 101 13.56 3.65 4.88
CA GLY A 101 14.39 3.19 6.00
C GLY A 101 14.13 1.75 6.46
N GLY A 102 13.45 0.95 5.63
CA GLY A 102 13.07 -0.42 5.97
C GLY A 102 11.70 -0.53 6.61
N GLY A 103 11.10 -1.71 6.44
CA GLY A 103 9.74 -2.01 6.87
C GLY A 103 8.72 -1.92 5.74
N HIS A 104 7.61 -2.63 5.96
CA HIS A 104 6.59 -2.91 4.95
C HIS A 104 5.20 -2.77 5.56
N LEU A 105 4.27 -2.22 4.79
CA LEU A 105 2.83 -2.31 5.03
C LEU A 105 2.24 -3.18 3.91
N PHE A 106 1.49 -4.20 4.31
CA PHE A 106 0.82 -5.14 3.43
C PHE A 106 -0.68 -4.86 3.46
N VAL A 107 -1.30 -4.87 2.28
CA VAL A 107 -2.75 -4.80 2.12
C VAL A 107 -3.18 -5.82 1.10
N THR A 108 -4.02 -6.77 1.50
CA THR A 108 -4.57 -7.79 0.59
C THR A 108 -5.90 -7.32 0.00
N ALA A 109 -6.27 -7.84 -1.17
CA ALA A 109 -7.60 -7.60 -1.75
C ALA A 109 -8.76 -8.15 -0.89
N ALA A 110 -8.46 -9.02 0.08
CA ALA A 110 -9.42 -9.53 1.06
C ALA A 110 -9.51 -8.67 2.34
N GLY A 111 -8.88 -7.50 2.35
CA GLY A 111 -8.90 -6.57 3.49
C GLY A 111 -7.99 -6.97 4.64
N GLY A 112 -7.03 -7.88 4.41
CA GLY A 112 -5.98 -8.20 5.37
C GLY A 112 -4.95 -7.07 5.43
N VAL A 113 -4.52 -6.69 6.63
CA VAL A 113 -3.54 -5.63 6.84
C VAL A 113 -2.49 -6.09 7.83
N ALA A 114 -1.22 -5.94 7.47
CA ALA A 114 -0.10 -6.19 8.37
C ALA A 114 0.99 -5.15 8.20
N THR A 115 1.77 -4.91 9.25
CA THR A 115 3.00 -4.14 9.13
C THR A 115 4.16 -4.92 9.71
N VAL A 116 5.31 -4.83 9.05
CA VAL A 116 6.57 -5.35 9.56
C VAL A 116 7.54 -4.19 9.65
N SER A 117 8.02 -3.91 10.86
CA SER A 117 9.08 -2.92 11.06
C SER A 117 10.43 -3.63 10.99
N GLY A 118 11.23 -3.31 9.97
CA GLY A 118 12.63 -3.75 9.89
C GLY A 118 13.53 -2.54 10.08
N ARG A 119 14.57 -2.66 10.92
CA ARG A 119 15.71 -1.74 10.84
C ARG A 119 16.60 -2.25 9.72
N THR A 120 16.82 -1.45 8.68
CA THR A 120 18.07 -1.58 7.93
C THR A 120 19.19 -1.13 8.86
N ALA A 121 20.18 -1.99 9.09
CA ALA A 121 21.38 -1.58 9.81
C ALA A 121 21.99 -0.41 9.05
N VAL A 122 22.08 0.75 9.69
CA VAL A 122 22.94 1.83 9.21
C VAL A 122 24.36 1.33 9.47
N GLU A 123 25.11 1.03 8.41
CA GLU A 123 26.49 0.61 8.53
C GLU A 123 27.28 1.78 9.15
N GLY A 124 27.52 1.68 10.45
CA GLY A 124 28.24 2.69 11.21
C GLY A 124 29.68 2.73 10.73
N LYS A 125 30.10 3.86 10.14
CA LYS A 125 31.50 4.16 9.90
C LYS A 125 32.27 3.97 11.22
N PRO A 126 33.29 3.10 11.29
CA PRO A 126 34.05 2.94 12.53
C PRO A 126 34.69 4.28 12.90
N ALA A 127 34.54 4.68 14.17
CA ALA A 127 35.26 5.80 14.72
C ALA A 127 36.76 5.49 14.64
N SER A 128 37.50 6.28 13.86
CA SER A 128 38.96 6.26 13.91
C SER A 128 39.41 6.62 15.32
N ALA A 129 40.14 5.69 15.95
CA ALA A 129 40.95 5.94 17.13
C ALA A 129 42.21 6.73 16.77
#